data_AF-A0A7M2GKD6-F1
#
_entry.id   AF-A0A7M2GKD6-F1
#
_cell.length_a   1.000
_cell.length_b   1.000
_cell.length_c   1.000
_cell.angle_alpha   90.00
_cell.angle_beta   90.00
_cell.angle_gamma   90.00
#
_symmetry.space_group_name_H-M   'P 1'
#
loop_
_entity.id
_entity.type
_entity.pdbx_description
1 polymer ?
#
loop_
_entity_poly.entity_id
_entity_poly.type
_entity_poly.pdbx_seq_one_letter_code
_entity_poly.pdbx_strand_id
1 'polypeptide(L)'
;MARIIANFILFLNLTGDEALAPDMAVQMMEDLANDLQALDKGFLRELVDAFPVIAPEYSGEAQQLVFNISRGFHLEEALASDDPVKLAELEARREAED
;
A
#
# COMPACT_ATOMS: atom_id res chain seq x y z
N MET A 1 3.08 -13.47 -1.51
CA MET A 1 2.69 -12.55 -0.42
C MET A 1 1.87 -11.37 -0.95
N ALA A 2 2.34 -10.64 -1.98
CA ALA A 2 1.61 -9.49 -2.56
C ALA A 2 0.11 -9.73 -2.81
N ARG A 3 -0.29 -10.84 -3.44
CA ARG A 3 -1.72 -11.18 -3.65
C ARG A 3 -2.53 -11.33 -2.35
N ILE A 4 -1.93 -11.86 -1.28
CA ILE A 4 -2.60 -12.02 0.01
C ILE A 4 -2.87 -10.64 0.62
N ILE A 5 -1.84 -9.78 0.63
CA ILE A 5 -1.95 -8.40 1.12
C ILE A 5 -2.96 -7.62 0.28
N ALA A 6 -2.88 -7.71 -1.05
CA ALA A 6 -3.82 -7.08 -1.97
C ALA A 6 -5.26 -7.51 -1.69
N ASN A 7 -5.53 -8.82 -1.59
CA ASN A 7 -6.87 -9.32 -1.29
C ASN A 7 -7.40 -8.84 0.06
N PHE A 8 -6.53 -8.74 1.07
CA PHE A 8 -6.92 -8.23 2.38
C PHE A 8 -7.24 -6.73 2.33
N ILE A 9 -6.42 -5.91 1.67
CA ILE A 9 -6.68 -4.48 1.46
C ILE A 9 -7.98 -4.27 0.69
N LEU A 10 -8.21 -5.06 -0.36
CA LEU A 10 -9.46 -5.01 -1.12
C LEU A 10 -10.67 -5.38 -0.26
N PHE A 11 -10.55 -6.38 0.61
CA PHE A 11 -11.59 -6.70 1.58
C PHE A 11 -11.88 -5.50 2.49
N LEU A 12 -10.85 -4.84 3.02
CA LEU A 12 -11.02 -3.68 3.91
C LEU A 12 -11.62 -2.46 3.20
N ASN A 13 -11.31 -2.24 1.91
CA ASN A 13 -11.74 -1.05 1.16
C ASN A 13 -13.05 -1.23 0.38
N LEU A 14 -13.37 -2.45 -0.05
CA LEU A 14 -14.50 -2.71 -0.96
C LEU A 14 -15.66 -3.47 -0.30
N THR A 15 -15.52 -3.88 0.96
CA THR A 15 -16.64 -4.43 1.73
C THR A 15 -17.49 -3.28 2.23
N GLY A 16 -18.80 -3.32 1.96
CA GLY A 16 -19.74 -2.30 2.42
C GLY A 16 -19.89 -2.27 3.94
N ASP A 17 -20.29 -1.12 4.45
CA ASP A 17 -20.44 -0.81 5.88
C ASP A 17 -21.41 -1.75 6.61
N GLU A 18 -22.35 -2.38 5.87
CA GLU A 18 -23.27 -3.38 6.41
C GLU A 18 -22.59 -4.69 6.85
N ALA A 19 -21.41 -4.99 6.30
CA ALA A 19 -20.66 -6.22 6.54
C ALA A 19 -19.36 -5.99 7.32
N LEU A 20 -18.76 -4.80 7.21
CA LEU A 20 -17.55 -4.43 7.94
C LEU A 20 -17.71 -3.03 8.52
N ALA A 21 -17.62 -2.92 9.86
CA ALA A 21 -17.69 -1.62 10.51
C ALA A 21 -16.53 -0.72 10.02
N PRO A 22 -16.80 0.53 9.56
CA PRO A 22 -15.77 1.41 9.01
C PRO A 22 -14.59 1.65 9.97
N ASP A 23 -14.87 1.89 11.25
CA ASP A 23 -13.84 2.09 12.27
C ASP A 23 -12.92 0.86 12.41
N MET A 24 -13.47 -0.35 12.24
CA MET A 24 -12.67 -1.57 12.26
C MET A 24 -11.82 -1.72 10.99
N ALA A 25 -12.36 -1.34 9.82
CA ALA A 25 -11.60 -1.32 8.59
C ALA A 25 -10.39 -0.36 8.68
N VAL A 26 -10.63 0.85 9.21
CA VAL A 26 -9.59 1.86 9.42
C VAL A 26 -8.52 1.33 10.39
N GLN A 27 -8.92 0.79 11.55
CA GLN A 27 -7.95 0.25 12.51
C GLN A 27 -7.07 -0.85 11.88
N MET A 28 -7.67 -1.77 11.11
CA MET A 28 -6.90 -2.83 10.45
C MET A 28 -6.00 -2.31 9.33
N MET A 29 -6.38 -1.23 8.65
CA MET A 29 -5.51 -0.55 7.67
C MET A 29 -4.31 0.10 8.37
N GLU A 30 -4.51 0.75 9.51
CA GLU A 30 -3.42 1.35 10.30
C GLU A 30 -2.44 0.30 10.84
N ASP A 31 -2.96 -0.80 11.39
CA ASP A 31 -2.14 -1.92 11.86
C ASP A 31 -1.32 -2.52 10.72
N LEU A 32 -1.96 -2.76 9.57
CA LEU A 32 -1.28 -3.26 8.37
C LEU A 32 -0.21 -2.28 7.86
N ALA A 33 -0.46 -0.96 7.92
CA ALA A 33 0.52 0.03 7.53
C ALA A 33 1.79 -0.04 8.38
N ASN A 34 1.63 -0.12 9.70
CA ASN A 34 2.73 -0.25 10.63
C ASN A 34 3.53 -1.54 10.38
N ASP A 35 2.84 -2.66 10.17
CA ASP A 35 3.48 -3.95 9.90
C ASP A 35 4.25 -3.95 8.57
N LEU A 36 3.68 -3.39 7.51
CA LEU A 36 4.33 -3.31 6.20
C LEU A 36 5.57 -2.41 6.23
N GLN A 37 5.50 -1.26 6.91
CA GLN A 37 6.63 -0.35 7.03
C GLN A 37 7.76 -0.90 7.91
N ALA A 38 7.45 -1.83 8.83
CA ALA A 38 8.43 -2.50 9.69
C ALA A 38 9.13 -3.71 9.03
N LEU A 39 8.76 -4.08 7.80
CA LEU A 39 9.39 -5.18 7.07
C LEU A 39 10.88 -4.91 6.75
N ASP A 40 11.64 -5.99 6.59
CA ASP A 40 12.99 -5.91 6.03
C ASP A 40 12.97 -5.20 4.66
N LYS A 41 13.95 -4.32 4.42
CA LYS A 41 14.00 -3.48 3.22
C LYS A 41 14.12 -4.27 1.93
N GLY A 42 14.77 -5.43 1.95
CA GLY A 42 14.84 -6.32 0.79
C GLY A 42 13.46 -6.86 0.44
N PHE A 43 12.77 -7.41 1.43
CA PHE A 43 11.43 -7.94 1.25
C PHE A 43 10.39 -6.85 0.91
N LEU A 44 10.49 -5.68 1.55
CA LEU A 44 9.63 -4.54 1.26
C LEU A 44 9.80 -4.08 -0.19
N ARG A 45 11.03 -4.12 -0.73
CA ARG A 45 11.28 -3.81 -2.14
C ARG A 45 10.62 -4.81 -3.08
N GLU A 46 10.71 -6.10 -2.78
CA GLU A 46 10.01 -7.13 -3.55
C GLU A 46 8.49 -6.92 -3.55
N LEU A 47 7.91 -6.47 -2.43
CA LEU A 47 6.48 -6.13 -2.37
C LEU A 47 6.14 -4.91 -3.23
N VAL A 48 6.91 -3.82 -3.11
CA VAL A 48 6.69 -2.60 -3.89
C VAL A 48 6.70 -2.88 -5.39
N ASP A 49 7.66 -3.69 -5.85
CA ASP A 49 7.78 -4.08 -7.26
C ASP A 49 6.66 -5.05 -7.69
N ALA A 50 6.16 -5.89 -6.77
CA ALA A 50 5.15 -6.90 -7.08
C ALA A 50 3.74 -6.32 -7.27
N PHE A 51 3.36 -5.25 -6.57
CA PHE A 51 1.99 -4.71 -6.64
C PHE A 51 1.58 -4.25 -8.06
N PRO A 52 2.40 -3.48 -8.80
CA PRO A 52 2.11 -3.16 -10.21
C PRO A 52 2.03 -4.39 -11.11
N VAL A 53 2.82 -5.43 -10.83
CA VAL A 53 2.86 -6.67 -11.61
C VAL A 53 1.57 -7.47 -11.47
N ILE A 54 1.00 -7.53 -10.25
CA ILE A 54 -0.23 -8.29 -9.99
C ILE A 54 -1.50 -7.47 -10.23
N ALA A 55 -1.42 -6.13 -10.31
CA ALA A 55 -2.60 -5.28 -10.50
C ALA A 55 -3.47 -5.68 -11.72
N PRO A 56 -2.92 -6.05 -12.90
CA PRO A 56 -3.72 -6.50 -14.06
C PRO A 56 -4.51 -7.80 -13.85
N GLU A 57 -4.28 -8.52 -12.75
CA GLU A 57 -5.09 -9.70 -12.37
C GLU A 57 -6.45 -9.30 -11.77
N TYR A 58 -6.60 -8.04 -11.39
CA TYR A 58 -7.80 -7.44 -10.85
C TYR A 58 -8.46 -6.55 -11.91
N SER A 59 -9.69 -6.10 -11.65
CA SER A 59 -10.45 -5.26 -12.59
C SER A 59 -11.10 -4.08 -11.90
N GLY A 60 -11.30 -2.99 -12.64
CA GLY A 60 -12.01 -1.80 -12.15
C GLY A 60 -11.27 -1.13 -10.99
N GLU A 61 -12.02 -0.71 -9.98
CA GLU A 61 -11.45 -0.08 -8.78
C GLU A 61 -10.41 -0.95 -8.07
N ALA A 62 -10.63 -2.27 -8.02
CA ALA A 62 -9.70 -3.19 -7.39
C ALA A 62 -8.31 -3.18 -8.06
N GLN A 63 -8.25 -3.07 -9.39
CA GLN A 63 -7.00 -2.94 -10.12
C GLN A 63 -6.23 -1.68 -9.73
N GLN A 64 -6.95 -0.54 -9.65
CA GLN A 64 -6.34 0.74 -9.31
C GLN A 64 -5.86 0.77 -7.85
N LEU A 65 -6.64 0.19 -6.93
CA LEU A 65 -6.26 0.03 -5.54
C LEU A 65 -4.99 -0.81 -5.42
N VAL A 66 -4.94 -1.98 -6.06
CA VAL A 66 -3.77 -2.86 -6.00
C VAL A 66 -2.53 -2.20 -6.58
N PHE A 67 -2.64 -1.50 -7.71
CA PHE A 67 -1.53 -0.76 -8.30
C PHE A 67 -0.97 0.32 -7.35
N ASN A 68 -1.85 0.97 -6.59
CA ASN A 68 -1.50 2.08 -5.71
C ASN A 68 -1.11 1.68 -4.28
N ILE A 69 -1.12 0.39 -3.91
CA ILE A 69 -0.83 -0.05 -2.52
C ILE A 69 0.48 0.55 -2.01
N SER A 70 1.57 0.42 -2.77
CA SER A 70 2.89 0.93 -2.37
C SER A 70 2.85 2.40 -1.99
N ARG A 71 2.15 3.23 -2.78
CA ARG A 71 2.01 4.66 -2.55
C ARG A 71 1.05 4.98 -1.40
N GLY A 72 -0.08 4.27 -1.32
CA GLY A 72 -1.09 4.47 -0.28
C GLY A 72 -0.53 4.22 1.11
N PHE A 73 0.42 3.29 1.23
CA PHE A 73 1.06 2.92 2.49
C PHE A 73 2.45 3.56 2.71
N HIS A 74 2.89 4.47 1.83
CA HIS A 74 4.21 5.12 1.90
C HIS A 74 5.39 4.15 1.96
N LEU A 75 5.29 3.03 1.23
CA LEU A 75 6.31 1.97 1.28
C LEU A 75 7.59 2.40 0.57
N GLU A 76 7.52 3.30 -0.42
CA GLU A 76 8.68 3.82 -1.12
C GLU A 76 9.51 4.75 -0.21
N GLU A 77 8.84 5.54 0.62
CA GLU A 77 9.42 6.40 1.64
C GLU A 77 10.06 5.55 2.75
N ALA A 78 9.37 4.51 3.22
CA ALA A 78 9.93 3.55 4.18
C ALA A 78 11.21 2.88 3.64
N LEU A 79 11.23 2.53 2.35
CA LEU A 79 12.42 2.01 1.66
C LEU A 79 13.55 3.05 1.53
N ALA A 80 13.21 4.33 1.41
CA ALA A 80 14.13 5.46 1.28
C ALA A 80 14.55 6.06 2.63
N SER A 81 14.12 5.50 3.76
CA SER A 81 14.37 6.05 5.10
C SER A 81 15.86 6.30 5.46
N ASP A 82 16.79 5.58 4.82
CA ASP A 82 18.24 5.79 5.02
C ASP A 82 18.88 6.70 3.95
N ASP A 83 18.07 7.19 2.99
CA ASP A 83 18.50 8.03 1.88
C ASP A 83 17.67 9.34 1.87
N PRO A 84 18.12 10.38 2.60
CA PRO A 84 17.36 11.62 2.77
C PRO A 84 17.15 12.39 1.47
N VAL A 85 18.01 12.19 0.45
CA VAL A 85 17.82 12.82 -0.87
C VAL A 85 16.66 12.14 -1.59
N LYS A 86 16.66 10.81 -1.62
CA LYS A 86 15.58 10.04 -2.23
C LYS A 86 14.24 10.27 -1.53
N LEU A 87 14.24 10.40 -0.20
CA LEU A 87 13.04 10.71 0.57
C LEU A 87 12.45 12.07 0.15
N ALA A 88 13.28 13.12 0.06
CA ALA A 88 12.83 14.44 -0.36
C ALA A 88 12.28 14.47 -1.80
N GLU A 89 12.85 13.67 -2.71
CA GLU A 89 12.33 13.52 -4.07
C GLU A 89 10.93 12.88 -4.10
N LEU A 90 10.72 11.85 -3.27
CA LEU A 90 9.43 11.16 -3.17
C LEU A 90 8.35 12.07 -2.57
N GLU A 91 8.68 12.82 -1.52
CA GLU A 91 7.80 13.80 -0.88
C GLU A 91 7.38 14.89 -1.89
N ALA A 92 8.35 15.48 -2.61
CA ALA A 92 8.06 16.51 -3.61
C ALA A 92 7.16 16.01 -4.75
N ARG A 93 7.35 14.74 -5.19
CA ARG A 93 6.49 14.12 -6.21
C ARG A 93 5.06 13.98 -5.70
N ARG A 94 4.88 13.64 -4.43
CA ARG A 94 3.55 13.47 -3.80
C ARG A 94 2.82 14.80 -3.69
N GLU A 95 3.49 15.84 -3.21
CA GLU A 95 2.93 17.19 -3.11
C GLU A 95 2.50 17.77 -4.46
N ALA A 96 3.13 17.35 -5.56
CA ALA A 96 2.75 17.79 -6.91
C ALA A 96 1.50 17.08 -7.47
N GLU A 97 1.09 15.96 -6.87
CA GLU A 97 -0.04 15.14 -7.32
C GLU A 97 -1.30 15.30 -6.46
N ASP A 98 -1.17 15.86 -5.24
CA ASP A 98 -2.27 16.21 -4.32
C ASP A 98 -2.86 17.61 -4.64
#